data_AF-A0AAU2MLD8-F1
#
_entry.id   AF-A0AAU2MLD8-F1
#
_cell.length_a   1.000
_cell.length_b   1.000
_cell.length_c   1.000
_cell.angle_alpha   90.00
_cell.angle_beta   90.00
_cell.angle_gamma   90.00
#
_symmetry.space_group_name_H-M   'P 1'
#
loop_
_entity.id
_entity.type
_entity.pdbx_description
1 polymer ?
#
loop_
_entity_poly.entity_id
_entity_poly.type
_entity_poly.pdbx_seq_one_letter_code
_entity_poly.pdbx_strand_id
1 'polypeptide(L)' 'MQGALKPAEVAEYLEVHPATVYRLIASGQLRTVRVGSGQKRRTGLKVPQSAVVEYLRSSRATLTQPTSEVA' A
#
# COMPACT_ATOMS: atom_id res chain seq x y z
N MET A 1 15.21 -2.72 11.49
CA MET A 1 14.29 -3.87 11.27
C MET A 1 13.13 -3.38 10.44
N GLN A 2 12.99 -3.79 9.18
CA GLN A 2 11.84 -3.38 8.35
C GLN A 2 10.70 -4.37 8.60
N GLY A 3 9.66 -3.93 9.31
CA GLY A 3 8.48 -4.74 9.58
C GLY A 3 7.60 -4.90 8.34
N ALA A 4 6.89 -6.03 8.24
CA ALA A 4 5.85 -6.23 7.25
C ALA A 4 4.49 -6.24 7.95
N LEU A 5 3.61 -5.32 7.55
CA LEU A 5 2.30 -5.06 8.12
C LEU A 5 1.22 -5.92 7.44
N LYS A 6 0.14 -6.23 8.15
CA LYS A 6 -1.05 -6.82 7.54
C LYS A 6 -1.86 -5.75 6.79
N PRO A 7 -2.69 -6.13 5.81
CA PRO A 7 -3.56 -5.17 5.12
C PRO A 7 -4.46 -4.34 6.06
N ALA A 8 -4.91 -4.92 7.17
CA ALA A 8 -5.70 -4.21 8.18
C ALA A 8 -4.88 -3.13 8.90
N GLU A 9 -3.65 -3.44 9.31
CA GLU A 9 -2.73 -2.47 9.95
C GLU A 9 -2.36 -1.34 8.99
N VAL A 10 -2.22 -1.64 7.69
CA VAL A 10 -2.01 -0.61 6.66
C VAL A 10 -3.25 0.26 6.47
N ALA A 11 -4.45 -0.32 6.59
CA ALA A 11 -5.69 0.43 6.49
C ALA A 11 -5.83 1.44 7.64
N GLU A 12 -5.51 1.01 8.86
CA GLU A 12 -5.44 1.88 10.04
C GLU A 12 -4.39 2.98 9.87
N TYR A 13 -3.19 2.62 9.39
CA TYR A 13 -2.10 3.58 9.19
C TYR A 13 -2.40 4.64 8.13
N LEU A 14 -3.11 4.26 7.06
CA LEU A 14 -3.52 5.16 5.99
C LEU A 14 -4.85 5.86 6.27
N GLU A 15 -5.52 5.54 7.38
CA GLU A 15 -6.87 6.01 7.72
C GLU A 15 -7.90 5.76 6.61
N VAL A 16 -7.78 4.61 5.92
CA VAL A 16 -8.69 4.22 4.83
C VAL A 16 -9.43 2.94 5.16
N HIS A 17 -10.54 2.71 4.46
CA HIS A 17 -11.25 1.44 4.58
C HIS A 17 -10.36 0.27 4.08
N PRO A 18 -10.38 -0.92 4.74
CA PRO A 18 -9.57 -2.07 4.31
C PRO A 18 -9.81 -2.49 2.85
N ALA A 19 -11.03 -2.29 2.34
CA ALA A 19 -11.35 -2.53 0.93
C ALA A 19 -10.50 -1.67 -0.03
N THR A 20 -10.17 -0.43 0.36
CA THR A 20 -9.28 0.45 -0.41
C THR A 20 -7.89 -0.16 -0.49
N VAL A 21 -7.36 -0.67 0.62
CA VAL A 21 -6.05 -1.34 0.64
C VAL A 21 -6.05 -2.56 -0.29
N TYR A 22 -7.09 -3.42 -0.21
CA TYR A 22 -7.21 -4.55 -1.14
C TYR A 22 -7.32 -4.13 -2.60
N ARG A 23 -8.01 -3.01 -2.88
CA ARG A 23 -8.12 -2.44 -4.23
C ARG A 23 -6.76 -1.94 -4.73
N LEU A 24 -5.97 -1.26 -3.89
CA LEU A 24 -4.62 -0.79 -4.21
C LEU A 24 -3.65 -1.94 -4.49
N ILE A 25 -3.81 -3.05 -3.76
CA ILE A 25 -3.04 -4.26 -3.99
C ILE A 25 -3.45 -4.91 -5.31
N ALA A 26 -4.75 -5.02 -5.58
CA ALA A 26 -5.29 -5.59 -6.81
C ALA A 26 -4.94 -4.74 -8.05
N SER A 27 -4.87 -3.41 -7.90
CA SER A 27 -4.44 -2.49 -8.97
C SER A 27 -2.93 -2.45 -9.17
N GLY A 28 -2.14 -3.14 -8.32
CA GLY A 28 -0.68 -3.14 -8.38
C GLY A 28 -0.03 -1.84 -7.89
N GLN A 29 -0.80 -0.91 -7.34
CA GLN A 29 -0.29 0.35 -6.78
C GLN A 29 0.41 0.15 -5.43
N LEU A 30 0.06 -0.90 -4.69
CA LEU A 30 0.68 -1.24 -3.42
C LEU A 30 1.34 -2.61 -3.48
N ARG A 31 2.67 -2.63 -3.32
CA ARG A 31 3.45 -3.87 -3.34
C ARG A 31 3.14 -4.73 -2.11
N THR A 32 2.98 -6.03 -2.34
CA THR A 32 2.75 -7.02 -1.28
C THR A 32 3.73 -8.18 -1.41
N VAL A 33 4.03 -8.78 -0.28
CA VAL A 33 4.82 -10.00 -0.17
C VAL A 33 3.97 -11.08 0.46
N ARG A 34 4.03 -12.30 -0.08
CA ARG A 34 3.41 -13.46 0.54
C ARG A 34 4.42 -14.10 1.49
N VAL A 35 4.16 -14.01 2.79
CA VAL A 35 4.99 -14.63 3.82
C VAL A 35 4.28 -15.88 4.31
N GLY A 36 4.70 -17.04 3.81
CA GLY A 36 4.23 -18.37 4.23
C GLY A 36 4.07 -19.36 3.07
N SER A 37 4.51 -20.60 3.29
CA SER A 37 4.43 -21.73 2.34
C SER A 37 3.11 -22.53 2.42
N GLY A 38 2.04 -21.93 2.96
CA GLY A 38 0.82 -22.65 3.33
C GLY A 38 -0.36 -22.40 2.40
N GLN A 39 -0.65 -23.36 1.52
CA GLN A 39 -1.79 -23.45 0.60
C GLN A 39 -3.20 -23.39 1.24
N LYS A 40 -3.34 -23.14 2.56
CA LYS A 40 -4.59 -23.40 3.30
C LYS A 40 -5.31 -22.17 3.89
N ARG A 41 -4.67 -20.99 4.01
CA ARG A 41 -5.36 -19.76 4.47
C ARG A 41 -4.85 -18.50 3.75
N ARG A 42 -5.78 -17.61 3.37
CA ARG A 42 -5.51 -16.28 2.76
C ARG A 42 -4.70 -15.30 3.64
N THR A 43 -4.24 -15.73 4.83
CA THR A 43 -3.56 -14.90 5.84
C THR A 43 -2.07 -14.62 5.57
N GLY A 44 -1.50 -15.17 4.49
CA GLY A 44 -0.09 -14.96 4.15
C GLY A 44 0.23 -13.61 3.48
N LEU A 45 -0.76 -12.77 3.20
CA LEU A 45 -0.53 -11.48 2.53
C LEU A 45 0.00 -10.44 3.52
N LYS A 46 1.22 -9.96 3.29
CA LYS A 46 1.81 -8.86 4.06
C LYS A 46 2.23 -7.72 3.13
N VAL A 47 2.19 -6.51 3.65
CA VAL A 47 2.64 -5.30 2.98
C VAL A 47 3.94 -4.86 3.65
N PRO A 48 5.07 -4.80 2.93
CA PRO A 48 6.30 -4.23 3.48
C PRO A 48 6.07 -2.77 3.88
N GLN A 49 6.57 -2.34 5.04
CA GLN A 49 6.43 -0.95 5.45
C GLN A 49 7.09 0.02 4.43
N SER A 50 8.19 -0.38 3.80
CA SER A 50 8.83 0.38 2.71
C SER A 50 7.88 0.64 1.53
N ALA A 51 7.05 -0.34 1.17
CA ALA A 51 6.07 -0.18 0.09
C ALA A 51 4.98 0.85 0.43
N VAL A 52 4.57 0.93 1.71
CA VAL A 52 3.61 1.95 2.17
C VAL A 52 4.23 3.35 2.09
N VAL A 53 5.49 3.48 2.51
CA VAL A 53 6.23 4.76 2.45
C VAL A 53 6.45 5.19 1.00
N GLU A 54 6.82 4.27 0.11
CA GLU A 54 6.93 4.53 -1.33
C GLU A 54 5.60 5.00 -1.91
N TYR A 55 4.50 4.31 -1.60
CA TYR A 55 3.16 4.70 -2.04
C TYR A 55 2.79 6.12 -1.57
N LEU A 56 3.04 6.45 -0.29
CA LEU A 56 2.80 7.79 0.25
C LEU A 56 3.67 8.87 -0.41
N ARG A 57 4.90 8.53 -0.77
CA ARG A 57 5.80 9.44 -1.49
C ARG A 57 5.28 9.69 -2.91
N SER A 58 4.85 8.65 -3.62
CA SER A 58 4.29 8.77 -4.97
C SER A 58 2.91 9.44 -5.00
N SER A 59 2.05 9.19 -4.02
CA SER A 59 0.74 9.85 -3.93
C SER A 59 0.86 11.34 -3.61
N ARG A 60 1.83 11.75 -2.78
CA ARG A 60 2.16 13.17 -2.59
C ARG A 60 2.72 13.81 -3.85
N ALA A 61 3.56 13.09 -4.60
CA ALA A 61 4.13 13.59 -5.86
C ALA A 61 3.05 13.80 -6.95
N THR A 62 1.96 13.03 -6.92
CA THR A 62 0.84 13.20 -7.88
C THR A 62 -0.12 14.33 -7.48
N LEU A 63 -0.16 14.75 -6.21
CA LEU A 63 -0.87 15.95 -5.76
C LEU A 63 -0.09 17.24 -6.05
N THR A 64 1.23 17.15 -6.20
CA THR A 64 2.07 18.23 -6.72
C THR A 64 2.14 18.14 -8.25
N GLN A 65 1.00 18.22 -8.93
CA GLN A 65 1.08 18.84 -10.25
C GLN A 65 1.46 20.31 -9.97
N PRO A 66 2.59 20.82 -10.50
CA PRO A 66 2.67 22.26 -10.63
C PRO A 66 1.46 22.64 -11.49
N THR A 67 0.63 23.54 -10.98
CA THR A 67 -0.13 24.44 -11.85
C THR A 67 0.91 25.15 -12.71
N SER A 68 1.32 24.50 -13.80
CA SER A 68 1.95 25.08 -14.97
C SER A 68 0.87 25.05 -16.05
N GLU A 69 -0.21 25.76 -15.77
CA GLU A 69 -1.17 26.26 -16.76
C GLU A 69 -0.93 27.79 -16.73
N VAL A 70 0.01 28.27 -17.53
CA VAL A 70 -0.20 29.04 -18.78
C VAL A 70 -0.95 30.36 -18.60
N ALA A 71 -0.19 31.47 -18.67
CA ALA A 71 -0.52 32.71 -19.38
C ALA A 71 0.71 33.63 -19.36
#